data_AF-A0A3B4Y6N6-F1
#
_entry.id   AF-A0A3B4Y6N6-F1
#
_cell.length_a   1.000
_cell.length_b   1.000
_cell.length_c   1.000
_cell.angle_alpha   90.00
_cell.angle_beta   90.00
_cell.angle_gamma   90.00
#
_symmetry.space_group_name_H-M   'P 1'
#
loop_
_entity.id
_entity.type
_entity.pdbx_description
1 polymer ?
#
loop_
_entity_poly.entity_id
_entity_poly.type
_entity_poly.pdbx_seq_one_letter_code
_entity_poly.pdbx_strand_id
1 'polypeptide(L)'
;MTEQRDTGKSKVGKCLLHNWTEERAVAALDNEETKTQIQRHGHRGILTMDQESKMETVTTLKAAYVLPKGPGVKLKGIRGELLEKHIAQMISDKVHAQLNPLTPKTDFCSTTHRDFCVEGFVPLTPGTTQAHDYKTDQAVTFWSENYQLVQGVTPVQTLKAPFRKSALFSTPISERLDEIEPPLDD
;
A
#
# COMPACT_ATOMS: atom_id res chain seq x y z
N MET A 1 -4.58 -75.36 -67.13
CA MET A 1 -5.04 -74.12 -66.47
C MET A 1 -6.28 -74.53 -65.68
N THR A 2 -6.30 -74.64 -64.37
CA THR A 2 -5.70 -73.81 -63.32
C THR A 2 -5.68 -74.72 -62.08
N GLU A 3 -4.51 -75.13 -61.58
CA GLU A 3 -4.46 -75.82 -60.28
C GLU A 3 -4.53 -74.75 -59.19
N GLN A 4 -5.69 -74.70 -58.54
CA GLN A 4 -5.89 -73.94 -57.31
C GLN A 4 -4.90 -74.44 -56.27
N ARG A 5 -3.99 -73.55 -55.84
CA ARG A 5 -3.25 -73.74 -54.59
C ARG A 5 -4.25 -73.64 -53.45
N ASP A 6 -4.67 -74.79 -52.96
CA ASP A 6 -5.45 -74.91 -51.74
C ASP A 6 -4.60 -74.33 -50.60
N THR A 7 -5.02 -73.20 -50.04
CA THR A 7 -4.45 -72.62 -48.84
C THR A 7 -4.88 -73.48 -47.66
N GLY A 8 -4.28 -74.67 -47.57
CA GLY A 8 -4.49 -75.59 -46.48
C GLY A 8 -4.04 -74.96 -45.17
N LYS A 9 -4.98 -74.50 -44.36
CA LYS A 9 -4.74 -74.19 -42.94
C LYS A 9 -4.06 -75.42 -42.32
N SER A 10 -2.77 -75.32 -42.01
CA SER A 10 -2.02 -76.44 -41.45
C SER A 10 -2.66 -76.83 -40.11
N LYS A 11 -3.00 -78.11 -39.96
CA LYS A 11 -3.66 -78.65 -38.77
C LYS A 11 -2.60 -79.03 -37.73
N VAL A 12 -1.86 -78.05 -37.22
CA VAL A 12 -0.78 -78.23 -36.22
C VAL A 12 -1.33 -78.92 -34.95
N GLY A 13 -0.64 -79.94 -34.44
CA GLY A 13 -0.96 -80.60 -33.16
C GLY A 13 -2.25 -81.45 -33.06
N LYS A 14 -2.96 -81.77 -34.15
CA LYS A 14 -4.21 -82.56 -34.06
C LYS A 14 -4.00 -84.03 -33.73
N CYS A 15 -2.87 -84.61 -34.13
CA CYS A 15 -2.50 -85.99 -33.84
C CYS A 15 -1.59 -86.04 -32.62
N LEU A 16 -1.72 -87.07 -31.76
CA LEU A 16 -0.84 -87.30 -30.60
C LEU A 16 0.48 -88.00 -30.99
N LEU A 17 0.99 -87.72 -32.19
CA LEU A 17 2.27 -88.23 -32.66
C LEU A 17 3.35 -87.15 -32.51
N HIS A 18 4.57 -87.55 -32.18
CA HIS A 18 5.75 -86.69 -32.08
C HIS A 18 5.58 -85.57 -31.04
N ASN A 19 5.97 -84.32 -31.36
CA ASN A 19 6.03 -83.19 -30.44
C ASN A 19 4.68 -82.47 -30.28
N TRP A 20 3.59 -83.25 -30.23
CA TRP A 20 2.23 -82.73 -30.23
C TRP A 20 1.94 -81.79 -29.04
N THR A 21 2.62 -81.99 -27.90
CA THR A 21 2.47 -81.16 -26.70
C THR A 21 2.99 -79.74 -26.92
N GLU A 22 4.21 -79.59 -27.44
CA GLU A 22 4.79 -78.28 -27.76
C GLU A 22 4.03 -77.62 -28.91
N GLU A 23 3.67 -78.39 -29.94
CA GLU A 23 2.87 -77.92 -31.06
C GLU A 23 1.53 -77.31 -30.60
N ARG A 24 0.85 -77.92 -29.62
CA ARG A 24 -0.38 -77.36 -29.04
C ARG A 24 -0.12 -76.17 -28.13
N ALA A 25 0.97 -76.17 -27.36
CA ALA A 25 1.32 -75.06 -26.48
C ALA A 25 1.65 -73.78 -27.28
N VAL A 26 2.30 -73.92 -28.44
CA VAL A 26 2.70 -72.80 -29.31
C VAL A 26 1.64 -72.45 -30.34
N ALA A 27 0.64 -73.29 -30.59
CA ALA A 27 -0.40 -73.06 -31.61
C ALA A 27 -1.13 -71.70 -31.49
N ALA A 28 -1.32 -71.17 -30.28
CA ALA A 28 -1.93 -69.85 -30.08
C ALA A 28 -0.94 -68.69 -30.35
N LEU A 29 0.37 -68.94 -30.19
CA LEU A 29 1.46 -67.98 -30.39
C LEU A 29 1.89 -67.87 -31.86
N ASP A 30 1.54 -68.85 -32.70
CA ASP A 30 1.90 -68.90 -34.12
C ASP A 30 0.97 -68.04 -35.02
N ASN A 31 0.11 -67.22 -34.41
CA ASN A 31 -0.68 -66.22 -35.12
C ASN A 31 0.13 -64.93 -35.28
N GLU A 32 0.12 -64.32 -36.46
CA GLU A 32 0.90 -63.08 -36.71
C GLU A 32 0.51 -61.93 -35.76
N GLU A 33 -0.76 -61.85 -35.33
CA GLU A 33 -1.22 -60.87 -34.35
C GLU A 33 -0.60 -61.08 -32.96
N THR A 34 -0.48 -62.33 -32.50
CA THR A 34 0.11 -62.64 -31.19
C THR A 34 1.63 -62.45 -31.20
N LYS A 35 2.29 -62.76 -32.33
CA LYS A 35 3.73 -62.51 -32.52
C LYS A 35 4.08 -61.02 -32.45
N THR A 36 3.32 -60.16 -33.12
CA THR A 36 3.52 -58.70 -33.05
C THR A 36 3.25 -58.14 -31.65
N GLN A 37 2.29 -58.70 -30.93
CA GLN A 37 2.00 -58.33 -29.55
C GLN A 37 3.14 -58.73 -28.60
N ILE A 38 3.69 -59.93 -28.74
CA ILE A 38 4.85 -60.40 -27.94
C ILE A 38 6.10 -59.56 -28.24
N GLN A 39 6.34 -59.18 -29.50
CA GLN A 39 7.48 -58.31 -29.84
C GLN A 39 7.35 -56.90 -29.25
N ARG A 40 6.13 -56.37 -29.16
CA ARG A 40 5.87 -55.03 -28.61
C ARG A 40 5.81 -55.01 -27.08
N HIS A 41 5.26 -56.06 -26.47
CA HIS A 41 4.88 -56.07 -25.06
C HIS A 41 5.63 -57.09 -24.21
N GLY A 42 6.38 -58.01 -24.83
CA GLY A 42 7.10 -59.09 -24.17
C GLY A 42 6.24 -60.33 -23.90
N HIS A 43 6.86 -61.38 -23.37
CA HIS A 43 6.17 -62.61 -23.00
C HIS A 43 5.41 -62.46 -21.67
N ARG A 44 4.10 -62.76 -21.69
CA ARG A 44 3.28 -62.89 -20.47
C ARG A 44 3.88 -63.97 -19.56
N GLY A 45 4.08 -63.63 -18.29
CA GLY A 45 4.58 -64.56 -17.27
C GLY A 45 6.10 -64.65 -17.13
N ILE A 46 6.89 -64.14 -18.10
CA ILE A 46 8.35 -63.98 -17.95
C ILE A 46 8.67 -62.60 -17.37
N LEU A 47 7.97 -61.57 -17.85
CA LEU A 47 8.05 -60.24 -17.26
C LEU A 47 7.15 -60.20 -16.02
N THR A 48 7.72 -59.76 -14.90
CA THR A 48 7.00 -59.55 -13.62
C THR A 48 6.02 -58.38 -13.68
N MET A 49 6.05 -57.60 -14.76
CA MET A 49 5.14 -56.49 -14.98
C MET A 49 3.80 -57.01 -15.49
N ASP A 50 2.76 -56.91 -14.67
CA ASP A 50 1.40 -57.19 -15.10
C ASP A 50 0.93 -56.11 -16.08
N GLN A 51 0.76 -56.49 -17.35
CA GLN A 51 0.38 -55.59 -18.44
C GLN A 51 -1.03 -55.00 -18.25
N GLU A 52 -1.89 -55.67 -17.47
CA GLU A 52 -3.25 -55.21 -17.17
C GLU A 52 -3.32 -54.34 -15.89
N SER A 53 -2.22 -54.30 -15.12
CA SER A 53 -2.15 -53.46 -13.93
C SER A 53 -2.02 -51.99 -14.31
N LYS A 54 -2.81 -51.14 -13.65
CA LYS A 54 -2.64 -49.69 -13.74
C LYS A 54 -1.30 -49.35 -13.10
N MET A 55 -0.48 -48.54 -13.78
CA MET A 55 0.82 -48.08 -13.28
C MET A 55 0.66 -47.58 -11.84
N GLU A 56 1.29 -48.25 -10.87
CA GLU A 56 1.28 -47.79 -9.48
C GLU A 56 1.88 -46.38 -9.43
N THR A 57 1.11 -45.41 -8.93
CA THR A 57 1.54 -44.01 -8.82
C THR A 57 2.64 -43.81 -7.76
N VAL A 58 3.00 -44.86 -7.02
CA VAL A 58 3.90 -44.80 -5.87
C VAL A 58 5.17 -45.56 -6.18
N THR A 59 6.28 -44.83 -6.21
CA THR A 59 7.62 -45.42 -6.32
C THR A 59 7.92 -46.31 -5.11
N THR A 60 8.70 -47.37 -5.31
CA THR A 60 9.17 -48.28 -4.25
C THR A 60 9.77 -47.54 -3.03
N LEU A 61 10.49 -46.45 -3.26
CA LEU A 61 11.01 -45.59 -2.19
C LEU A 61 9.90 -44.98 -1.33
N LYS A 62 8.88 -44.38 -1.95
CA LYS A 62 7.71 -43.82 -1.23
C LYS A 62 6.90 -44.90 -0.51
N ALA A 63 6.86 -46.12 -1.04
CA ALA A 63 6.18 -47.24 -0.38
C ALA A 63 6.94 -47.73 0.86
N ALA A 64 8.27 -47.79 0.79
CA ALA A 64 9.12 -48.25 1.89
C ALA A 64 9.33 -47.18 2.99
N TYR A 65 9.41 -45.90 2.60
CA TYR A 65 9.71 -44.79 3.51
C TYR A 65 8.50 -43.88 3.71
N VAL A 66 7.49 -44.41 4.41
CA VAL A 66 6.32 -43.63 4.83
C VAL A 66 6.63 -42.88 6.12
N LEU A 67 6.11 -41.65 6.25
CA LEU A 67 6.26 -40.87 7.46
C LEU A 67 5.73 -41.66 8.68
N PRO A 68 6.53 -41.81 9.76
CA PRO A 68 6.10 -42.54 10.94
C PRO A 68 4.80 -41.93 11.47
N LYS A 69 3.75 -42.75 11.57
CA LYS A 69 2.52 -42.34 12.23
C LYS A 69 2.76 -42.40 13.73
N GLY A 70 2.34 -41.36 14.44
CA GLY A 70 2.37 -41.37 15.90
C GLY A 70 1.53 -42.52 16.47
N PRO A 71 1.67 -42.84 17.77
CA PRO A 71 1.10 -44.04 18.40
C PRO A 71 -0.42 -44.23 18.31
N GLY A 72 -1.18 -43.31 17.70
CA GLY A 72 -2.64 -43.37 17.59
C GLY A 72 -3.38 -43.24 18.92
N VAL A 73 -2.66 -43.19 20.03
CA VAL A 73 -3.17 -43.20 21.40
C VAL A 73 -2.63 -41.99 22.16
N LYS A 74 -3.44 -41.47 23.08
CA LYS A 74 -3.04 -40.38 23.97
C LYS A 74 -1.98 -40.86 24.95
N LEU A 75 -0.81 -40.21 24.94
CA LEU A 75 0.30 -40.50 25.85
C LEU A 75 0.16 -39.79 27.21
N LYS A 76 -0.63 -38.71 27.27
CA LYS A 76 -0.86 -37.89 28.47
C LYS A 76 -2.33 -37.95 28.88
N GLY A 77 -2.57 -37.92 30.19
CA GLY A 77 -3.93 -37.82 30.75
C GLY A 77 -4.54 -36.43 30.54
N ILE A 78 -5.87 -36.36 30.50
CA ILE A 78 -6.63 -35.13 30.19
C ILE A 78 -6.27 -33.98 31.14
N ARG A 79 -6.19 -34.26 32.44
CA ARG A 79 -5.84 -33.25 33.46
C ARG A 79 -4.47 -32.63 33.23
N GLY A 80 -3.47 -33.46 32.91
CA GLY A 80 -2.11 -32.98 32.66
C GLY A 80 -2.02 -32.13 31.40
N GLU A 81 -2.71 -32.56 30.34
CA GLU A 81 -2.76 -31.82 29.07
C GLU A 81 -3.42 -30.44 29.23
N LEU A 82 -4.55 -30.36 29.96
CA LEU A 82 -5.22 -29.09 30.23
C LEU A 82 -4.35 -28.14 31.08
N LEU A 83 -3.68 -28.67 32.10
CA LEU A 83 -2.78 -27.89 32.94
C LEU A 83 -1.59 -27.35 32.13
N GLU A 84 -0.98 -28.18 31.28
CA GLU A 84 0.13 -27.78 30.41
C GLU A 84 -0.29 -26.69 29.43
N LYS A 85 -1.47 -26.82 28.79
CA LYS A 85 -2.03 -25.79 27.92
C LYS A 85 -2.27 -24.48 28.67
N HIS A 86 -2.82 -24.55 29.88
CA HIS A 86 -3.08 -23.36 30.69
C HIS A 86 -1.77 -22.65 31.07
N ILE A 87 -0.75 -23.40 31.51
CA ILE A 87 0.56 -22.85 31.84
C ILE A 87 1.22 -22.24 30.58
N ALA A 88 1.16 -22.92 29.45
CA ALA A 88 1.71 -22.41 28.18
C ALA A 88 1.05 -21.09 27.77
N GLN A 89 -0.28 -20.97 27.93
CA GLN A 89 -1.01 -19.75 27.65
C GLN A 89 -0.62 -18.62 28.62
N MET A 90 -0.55 -18.91 29.93
CA MET A 90 -0.08 -17.92 30.92
C MET A 90 1.33 -17.41 30.62
N ILE A 91 2.25 -18.29 30.21
CA ILE A 91 3.61 -17.90 29.83
C ILE A 91 3.57 -17.04 28.56
N SER A 92 2.81 -17.45 27.54
CA SER A 92 2.64 -16.70 26.30
C SER A 92 2.12 -15.29 26.57
N ASP A 93 1.08 -15.14 27.38
CA ASP A 93 0.48 -13.85 27.70
C ASP A 93 1.48 -12.93 28.44
N LYS A 94 2.23 -13.49 29.40
CA LYS A 94 3.28 -12.75 30.11
C LYS A 94 4.41 -12.31 29.20
N VAL A 95 4.89 -13.20 28.33
CA VAL A 95 5.92 -12.88 27.34
C VAL A 95 5.42 -11.81 26.38
N HIS A 96 4.17 -11.92 25.91
CA HIS A 96 3.58 -10.93 25.03
C HIS A 96 3.47 -9.56 25.70
N ALA A 97 3.04 -9.50 26.97
CA ALA A 97 2.97 -8.25 27.73
C ALA A 97 4.34 -7.62 27.97
N GLN A 98 5.39 -8.44 28.16
CA GLN A 98 6.76 -7.96 28.28
C GLN A 98 7.32 -7.42 26.96
N LEU A 99 7.07 -8.12 25.85
CA LEU A 99 7.56 -7.72 24.53
C LEU A 99 6.79 -6.55 23.93
N ASN A 100 5.53 -6.37 24.31
CA ASN A 100 4.66 -5.29 23.86
C ASN A 100 4.24 -4.43 25.06
N PRO A 101 5.16 -3.66 25.65
CA PRO A 101 4.77 -2.71 26.68
C PRO A 101 3.76 -1.72 26.10
N LEU A 102 2.79 -1.31 26.91
CA LEU A 102 1.82 -0.30 26.49
C LEU A 102 2.59 0.97 26.12
N THR A 103 2.60 1.30 24.83
CA THR A 103 3.24 2.54 24.38
C THR A 103 2.53 3.71 25.04
N PRO A 104 3.27 4.66 25.65
CA PRO A 104 2.66 5.87 26.16
C PRO A 104 1.86 6.52 25.03
N LYS A 105 0.67 7.05 25.34
CA LYS A 105 -0.14 7.76 24.35
C LYS A 105 0.71 8.88 23.76
N THR A 106 0.97 8.79 22.46
CA THR A 106 1.73 9.82 21.76
C THR A 106 0.84 11.04 21.62
N ASP A 107 1.24 12.14 22.26
CA ASP A 107 0.61 13.44 22.05
C ASP A 107 1.07 13.97 20.70
N PHE A 108 0.19 13.98 19.71
CA PHE A 108 0.46 14.49 18.36
C PHE A 108 0.38 16.02 18.26
N CYS A 109 0.13 16.70 19.38
CA CYS A 109 0.05 18.17 19.40
C CYS A 109 1.44 18.78 19.38
N SER A 110 1.65 19.75 18.48
CA SER A 110 2.87 20.56 18.50
C SER A 110 2.95 21.39 19.78
N THR A 111 4.16 21.74 20.20
CA THR A 111 4.39 22.71 21.29
C THR A 111 3.67 24.02 21.01
N THR A 112 3.66 24.49 19.76
CA THR A 112 2.92 25.68 19.36
C THR A 112 1.42 25.58 19.65
N HIS A 113 0.81 24.44 19.30
CA HIS A 113 -0.61 24.23 19.54
C HIS A 113 -0.95 24.12 21.04
N ARG A 114 -0.05 23.57 21.86
CA ARG A 114 -0.29 23.47 23.31
C ARG A 114 -0.09 24.79 24.04
N ASP A 115 0.97 25.51 23.69
CA ASP A 115 1.46 26.62 24.51
C ASP A 115 1.02 27.99 23.98
N PHE A 116 0.73 28.11 22.67
CA PHE A 116 0.47 29.39 22.02
C PHE A 116 -0.92 29.51 21.39
N CYS A 117 -1.64 28.41 21.20
CA CYS A 117 -3.04 28.46 20.78
C CYS A 117 -3.94 28.54 22.03
N VAL A 118 -4.30 29.75 22.41
CA VAL A 118 -5.34 29.97 23.44
C VAL A 118 -6.70 29.61 22.84
N GLU A 119 -7.30 28.53 23.34
CA GLU A 119 -8.68 28.17 22.98
C GLU A 119 -9.63 29.32 23.38
N GLY A 120 -10.47 29.78 22.44
CA GLY A 120 -11.44 30.84 22.69
C GLY A 120 -11.01 32.26 22.30
N PHE A 121 -9.81 32.46 21.75
CA PHE A 121 -9.48 33.73 21.10
C PHE A 121 -10.29 33.87 19.81
N VAL A 122 -11.34 34.70 19.85
CA VAL A 122 -12.08 35.14 18.66
C VAL A 122 -11.59 36.55 18.35
N PRO A 123 -10.84 36.78 17.25
CA PRO A 123 -10.44 38.11 16.85
C PRO A 123 -11.71 38.92 16.55
N LEU A 124 -12.08 39.80 17.47
CA LEU A 124 -13.15 40.76 17.28
C LEU A 124 -12.52 42.01 16.69
N THR A 125 -12.84 42.31 15.43
CA THR A 125 -12.55 43.63 14.88
C THR A 125 -13.40 44.65 15.65
N PRO A 126 -12.80 45.62 16.36
CA PRO A 126 -13.58 46.64 17.04
C PRO A 126 -14.44 47.38 16.01
N GLY A 127 -15.68 47.67 16.38
CA GLY A 127 -16.55 48.48 15.53
C GLY A 127 -15.91 49.85 15.28
N THR A 128 -15.87 50.29 14.03
CA THR A 128 -15.37 51.63 13.69
C THR A 128 -16.35 52.67 14.24
N THR A 129 -15.93 53.44 15.25
CA THR A 129 -16.76 54.50 15.86
C THR A 129 -17.02 55.67 14.91
N GLN A 130 -16.11 55.92 13.97
CA GLN A 130 -16.17 57.02 13.03
C GLN A 130 -15.77 56.54 11.62
N ALA A 131 -16.48 57.02 10.60
CA ALA A 131 -16.14 56.78 9.21
C ALA A 131 -14.96 57.68 8.83
N HIS A 132 -13.75 57.13 8.90
CA HIS A 132 -12.54 57.80 8.44
C HIS A 132 -12.26 57.42 6.99
N ASP A 133 -12.04 58.41 6.12
CA ASP A 133 -11.60 58.17 4.74
C ASP A 133 -10.12 58.53 4.63
N TYR A 134 -9.28 57.50 4.46
CA TYR A 134 -7.82 57.64 4.37
C TYR A 134 -7.37 58.52 3.20
N LYS A 135 -8.22 58.78 2.20
CA LYS A 135 -7.89 59.63 1.06
C LYS A 135 -8.12 61.11 1.32
N THR A 136 -9.07 61.44 2.20
CA THR A 136 -9.49 62.81 2.46
C THR A 136 -9.04 63.32 3.81
N ASP A 137 -8.96 62.44 4.81
CA ASP A 137 -8.60 62.81 6.16
C ASP A 137 -7.10 63.06 6.26
N GLN A 138 -6.73 64.12 6.98
CA GLN A 138 -5.33 64.38 7.28
C GLN A 138 -4.80 63.40 8.31
N ALA A 139 -3.60 62.89 8.07
CA ALA A 139 -2.90 62.09 9.05
C ALA A 139 -2.65 62.92 10.31
N VAL A 140 -3.05 62.39 11.46
CA VAL A 140 -2.68 62.94 12.76
C VAL A 140 -1.20 62.63 12.97
N THR A 141 -0.39 63.68 12.93
CA THR A 141 1.05 63.63 13.15
C THR A 141 1.43 64.64 14.22
N PHE A 142 2.64 64.49 14.77
CA PHE A 142 3.21 65.48 15.69
C PHE A 142 3.07 66.93 15.16
N TRP A 143 3.29 67.15 13.86
CA TRP A 143 3.23 68.47 13.25
C TRP A 143 1.80 69.03 13.13
N SER A 144 0.82 68.19 12.80
CA SER A 144 -0.58 68.62 12.70
C SER A 144 -1.19 68.97 14.06
N GLU A 145 -0.67 68.41 15.15
CA GLU A 145 -1.09 68.75 16.51
C GLU A 145 -0.40 70.03 17.01
N ASN A 146 0.86 70.25 16.63
CA ASN A 146 1.68 71.32 17.21
C ASN A 146 1.88 72.54 16.30
N TYR A 147 1.16 72.65 15.18
CA TYR A 147 1.36 73.71 14.18
C TYR A 147 1.31 75.15 14.72
N GLN A 148 0.62 75.38 15.83
CA GLN A 148 0.53 76.69 16.49
C GLN A 148 1.79 77.05 17.29
N LEU A 149 2.55 76.06 17.75
CA LEU A 149 3.72 76.23 18.61
C LEU A 149 5.05 76.19 17.82
N VAL A 150 5.01 75.73 16.57
CA VAL A 150 6.20 75.58 15.73
C VAL A 150 6.66 76.94 15.21
N GLN A 151 7.96 77.23 15.40
CA GLN A 151 8.61 78.44 14.91
C GLN A 151 9.45 78.14 13.65
N GLY A 152 9.72 79.16 12.82
CA GLY A 152 10.54 79.02 11.62
C GLY A 152 9.80 78.45 10.39
N VAL A 153 8.48 78.37 10.45
CA VAL A 153 7.61 77.96 9.33
C VAL A 153 6.74 79.11 8.87
N THR A 154 6.21 79.01 7.64
CA THR A 154 5.20 79.95 7.14
C THR A 154 3.97 79.94 8.05
N PRO A 155 3.38 81.11 8.38
CA PRO A 155 2.14 81.18 9.13
C PRO A 155 1.00 80.37 8.49
N VAL A 156 0.23 79.68 9.32
CA VAL A 156 -0.90 78.86 8.88
C VAL A 156 -2.03 79.75 8.38
N GLN A 157 -2.32 79.69 7.07
CA GLN A 157 -3.46 80.39 6.47
C GLN A 157 -4.76 79.58 6.52
N THR A 158 -4.67 78.25 6.45
CA THR A 158 -5.83 77.35 6.42
C THR A 158 -5.66 76.19 7.39
N LEU A 159 -6.64 76.00 8.28
CA LEU A 159 -6.64 74.91 9.27
C LEU A 159 -6.60 73.51 8.62
N LYS A 160 -7.12 73.38 7.40
CA LYS A 160 -7.11 72.13 6.63
C LYS A 160 -5.77 71.80 5.99
N ALA A 161 -4.77 72.68 6.01
CA ALA A 161 -3.45 72.43 5.42
C ALA A 161 -2.41 73.36 6.04
N PRO A 162 -2.00 73.12 7.30
CA PRO A 162 -1.18 74.06 8.05
C PRO A 162 0.19 74.32 7.41
N PHE A 163 0.82 73.29 6.82
CA PHE A 163 2.15 73.39 6.22
C PHE A 163 2.14 73.50 4.69
N ARG A 164 1.09 74.12 4.12
CA ARG A 164 1.06 74.39 2.68
C ARG A 164 2.18 75.36 2.32
N LYS A 165 2.97 75.03 1.28
CA LYS A 165 4.05 75.90 0.79
C LYS A 165 3.48 77.27 0.40
N SER A 166 4.11 78.32 0.91
CA SER A 166 3.87 79.70 0.48
C SER A 166 5.15 80.27 -0.10
N ALA A 167 5.02 80.95 -1.24
CA ALA A 167 6.11 81.66 -1.90
C ALA A 167 5.85 83.17 -1.95
N LEU A 168 4.93 83.69 -1.13
CA LEU A 168 4.54 85.11 -1.14
C LEU A 168 5.71 86.07 -0.93
N PHE A 169 6.67 85.68 -0.09
CA PHE A 169 7.87 86.50 0.15
C PHE A 169 8.90 86.41 -0.98
N SER A 170 9.05 85.24 -1.61
CA SER A 170 10.10 84.98 -2.61
C SER A 170 9.64 85.16 -4.06
N THR A 171 8.37 85.46 -4.29
CA THR A 171 7.83 85.74 -5.62
C THR A 171 8.27 87.15 -6.07
N PRO A 172 8.85 87.30 -7.28
CA PRO A 172 9.22 88.60 -7.82
C PRO A 172 8.00 89.52 -7.92
N ILE A 173 8.19 90.83 -7.66
CA ILE A 173 7.09 91.82 -7.63
C ILE A 173 6.26 91.81 -8.92
N SER A 174 6.90 91.59 -10.07
CA SER A 174 6.24 91.51 -11.38
C SER A 174 5.26 90.34 -11.54
N GLU A 175 5.36 89.31 -10.69
CA GLU A 175 4.58 88.07 -10.76
C GLU A 175 3.58 87.94 -9.60
N ARG A 176 3.54 88.91 -8.67
CA ARG A 176 2.62 88.89 -7.54
C ARG A 176 1.19 89.19 -8.02
N LEU A 177 0.24 88.35 -7.61
CA LEU A 177 -1.19 88.50 -7.94
C LEU A 177 -2.01 89.14 -6.81
N ASP A 178 -1.37 89.47 -5.68
CA ASP A 178 -2.05 90.10 -4.54
C ASP A 178 -2.11 91.63 -4.72
N GLU A 179 -3.27 92.24 -4.43
CA GLU A 179 -3.40 93.70 -4.35
C GLU A 179 -2.55 94.24 -3.18
N ILE A 180 -1.63 95.16 -3.48
CA ILE A 180 -0.88 95.89 -2.46
C ILE A 180 -1.83 96.94 -1.90
N GLU A 181 -2.47 96.66 -0.77
CA GLU A 181 -3.17 97.69 -0.01
C GLU A 181 -2.13 98.74 0.43
N PRO A 182 -2.24 100.01 0.01
CA PRO A 182 -1.30 101.04 0.42
C PRO A 182 -1.45 101.29 1.94
N PRO A 183 -0.36 101.64 2.65
CA PRO A 183 -0.46 101.95 4.07
C PRO A 183 -1.42 103.12 4.26
N LEU A 184 -2.32 103.01 5.25
CA LEU A 184 -3.09 104.14 5.76
C LEU A 184 -2.08 105.19 6.25
N ASP A 185 -2.05 106.33 5.57
CA ASP A 185 -1.32 107.52 6.02
C ASP A 185 -1.88 107.97 7.38
N ASP A 186 -1.00 108.19 8.36
CA ASP A 186 -1.31 108.83 9.66
C ASP A 186 -1.76 110.30 9.50
#